data_AF-A0A482WX56-F1
#
_entry.id   AF-A0A482WX56-F1
#
_cell.length_a   1.000
_cell.length_b   1.000
_cell.length_c   1.000
_cell.angle_alpha   90.00
_cell.angle_beta   90.00
_cell.angle_gamma   90.00
#
_symmetry.space_group_name_H-M   'P 1'
#
loop_
_entity.id
_entity.type
_entity.pdbx_description
1 polymer ?
#
loop_
_entity_poly.entity_id
_entity_poly.type
_entity_poly.pdbx_seq_one_letter_code
_entity_poly.pdbx_strand_id
1 'polypeptide(L)'
;MQLRGITHTKVKDSLKDKFMGRVTKILKSQLDGGKIVKAINTWAAPTLTYSFGIVKWSKTDLEEIERRVRVAMTKHRAHHPRSAVERVTLPRTMGGRGVIDLKNTYYSALHSLRQYFLSKADFPLYRVMIENDVDDVLL
;
A
#
# COMPACT_ATOMS: atom_id res chain seq x y z
N MET A 1 -14.86 25.34 -2.07
CA MET A 1 -16.03 24.49 -1.77
C MET A 1 -15.51 23.13 -1.29
N GLN A 2 -15.27 22.96 0.02
CA GLN A 2 -14.77 21.69 0.58
C GLN A 2 -15.94 20.69 0.66
N LEU A 3 -15.77 19.48 0.10
CA LEU A 3 -16.74 18.38 0.14
C LEU A 3 -16.91 17.87 1.59
N ARG A 4 -17.79 18.51 2.37
CA ARG A 4 -18.04 18.28 3.81
C ARG A 4 -18.72 16.94 4.17
N GLY A 5 -18.75 15.94 3.29
CA GLY A 5 -19.48 14.68 3.52
C GLY A 5 -18.61 13.43 3.69
N ILE A 6 -17.37 13.45 3.21
CA ILE A 6 -16.50 12.27 3.23
C ILE A 6 -15.56 12.41 4.41
N THR A 7 -15.86 11.73 5.53
CA THR A 7 -14.85 11.57 6.57
C THR A 7 -13.72 10.72 6.00
N HIS A 8 -12.54 11.30 5.81
CA HIS A 8 -11.36 10.62 5.28
C HIS A 8 -11.07 9.29 6.00
N THR A 9 -11.40 9.22 7.30
CA THR A 9 -11.37 8.00 8.11
C THR A 9 -12.25 6.88 7.56
N LYS A 10 -13.51 7.15 7.21
CA LYS A 10 -14.42 6.13 6.65
C LYS A 10 -13.92 5.59 5.31
N VAL A 11 -13.30 6.45 4.49
CA VAL A 11 -12.70 6.02 3.21
C VAL A 11 -11.49 5.14 3.44
N LYS A 12 -10.60 5.52 4.38
CA LYS A 12 -9.47 4.67 4.77
C LYS A 12 -9.94 3.30 5.24
N ASP A 13 -10.92 3.25 6.13
CA ASP A 13 -11.43 1.99 6.67
C ASP A 13 -12.04 1.13 5.57
N SER A 14 -12.85 1.72 4.68
CA SER A 14 -13.40 1.00 3.52
C SER A 14 -12.30 0.45 2.59
N LEU A 15 -11.22 1.20 2.37
CA LEU A 15 -10.07 0.75 1.58
C LEU A 15 -9.31 -0.38 2.27
N LYS A 16 -9.05 -0.25 3.58
CA LYS A 16 -8.43 -1.29 4.43
C LYS A 16 -9.23 -2.59 4.35
N ASP A 17 -10.56 -2.51 4.48
CA ASP A 17 -11.44 -3.68 4.46
C ASP A 17 -11.55 -4.29 3.07
N LYS A 18 -11.65 -3.48 2.01
CA LYS A 18 -11.62 -3.99 0.63
C LYS A 18 -10.32 -4.71 0.32
N PHE A 19 -9.19 -4.13 0.72
CA PHE A 19 -7.87 -4.74 0.56
C PHE A 19 -7.78 -6.08 1.31
N MET A 20 -8.13 -6.10 2.60
CA MET A 20 -8.10 -7.32 3.42
C MET A 20 -9.11 -8.38 2.94
N GLY A 21 -10.25 -7.95 2.41
CA GLY A 21 -11.23 -8.81 1.77
C GLY A 21 -10.66 -9.52 0.54
N ARG A 22 -9.91 -8.80 -0.32
CA ARG A 22 -9.19 -9.38 -1.46
C ARG A 22 -8.11 -10.35 -1.00
N VAL A 23 -7.27 -9.96 -0.04
CA VAL A 23 -6.22 -10.82 0.52
C VAL A 23 -6.81 -12.12 1.07
N THR A 24 -7.91 -12.04 1.82
CA THR A 24 -8.57 -13.22 2.38
C THR A 24 -9.15 -14.13 1.28
N LYS A 25 -9.74 -13.56 0.23
CA LYS A 25 -10.23 -14.33 -0.93
C LYS A 25 -9.08 -15.07 -1.64
N ILE A 26 -7.96 -14.39 -1.86
CA ILE A 26 -6.76 -15.02 -2.44
C ILE A 26 -6.24 -16.14 -1.53
N LEU A 27 -6.13 -15.91 -0.22
CA LEU A 27 -5.61 -16.91 0.72
C LEU A 27 -6.55 -18.12 0.88
N LYS A 28 -7.85 -17.96 0.61
CA LYS A 28 -8.81 -19.07 0.55
C LYS A 28 -8.75 -19.84 -0.77
N SER A 29 -8.28 -19.21 -1.85
CA SER A 29 -8.02 -19.95 -3.08
C SER A 29 -6.83 -20.89 -2.83
N GLN A 30 -6.98 -22.18 -3.15
CA GLN A 30 -5.94 -23.21 -2.99
C GLN A 30 -4.81 -23.04 -4.02
N LEU A 31 -4.31 -21.81 -4.15
CA LEU A 31 -3.19 -21.46 -5.02
C LEU A 31 -1.87 -21.85 -4.34
N ASP A 32 -0.88 -22.16 -5.15
CA ASP A 32 0.49 -22.31 -4.66
C ASP A 32 1.00 -21.01 -4.02
N GLY A 33 1.87 -21.12 -3.01
CA GLY A 33 2.42 -19.98 -2.28
C GLY A 33 3.10 -18.94 -3.19
N GLY A 34 3.74 -19.40 -4.28
CA GLY A 34 4.24 -18.58 -5.38
C GLY A 34 3.18 -17.63 -5.93
N LYS A 35 2.08 -18.23 -6.35
CA LYS A 35 0.93 -17.61 -7.02
C LYS A 35 0.08 -16.77 -6.06
N ILE A 36 -0.04 -17.16 -4.79
CA ILE A 36 -0.71 -16.35 -3.75
C ILE A 36 -0.07 -14.97 -3.67
N VAL A 37 1.25 -14.90 -3.53
CA VAL A 37 1.95 -13.63 -3.41
C VAL A 37 1.82 -12.80 -4.69
N LYS A 38 1.93 -13.45 -5.86
CA LYS A 38 1.72 -12.77 -7.15
C LYS A 38 0.31 -12.17 -7.22
N ALA A 39 -0.72 -12.92 -6.82
CA ALA A 39 -2.09 -12.45 -6.79
C ALA A 39 -2.30 -11.29 -5.79
N ILE A 40 -1.64 -11.32 -4.62
CA ILE A 40 -1.68 -10.21 -3.67
C ILE A 40 -1.09 -8.95 -4.30
N ASN A 41 0.10 -9.05 -4.89
CA ASN A 41 0.80 -7.91 -5.49
C ASN A 41 0.06 -7.36 -6.72
N THR A 42 -0.56 -8.22 -7.53
CA THR A 42 -1.25 -7.79 -8.76
C THR A 42 -2.69 -7.33 -8.52
N TRP A 43 -3.45 -7.97 -7.62
CA TRP A 43 -4.89 -7.70 -7.46
C TRP A 43 -5.25 -6.97 -6.16
N ALA A 44 -4.61 -7.33 -5.04
CA ALA A 44 -4.91 -6.68 -3.76
C ALA A 44 -4.21 -5.32 -3.67
N ALA A 45 -2.90 -5.26 -3.95
CA ALA A 45 -2.08 -4.04 -3.77
C ALA A 45 -2.63 -2.80 -4.50
N PRO A 46 -3.13 -2.88 -5.75
CA PRO A 46 -3.70 -1.70 -6.43
C PRO A 46 -4.85 -1.01 -5.69
N THR A 47 -5.57 -1.75 -4.84
CA THR A 47 -6.64 -1.18 -4.01
C THR A 47 -6.13 -0.06 -3.10
N LEU A 48 -4.89 -0.18 -2.62
CA LEU A 48 -4.25 0.81 -1.77
C LEU A 48 -3.42 1.79 -2.59
N THR A 49 -2.67 1.34 -3.59
CA THR A 49 -1.74 2.21 -4.33
C THR A 49 -2.45 3.37 -5.03
N TYR A 50 -3.65 3.15 -5.57
CA TYR A 50 -4.44 4.25 -6.18
C TYR A 50 -4.86 5.33 -5.18
N SER A 51 -4.86 5.01 -3.88
CA SER A 51 -5.22 5.98 -2.84
C SER A 51 -4.03 6.75 -2.27
N PHE A 52 -2.79 6.35 -2.54
CA PHE A 52 -1.60 6.89 -1.88
C PHE A 52 -1.37 8.40 -2.12
N GLY A 53 -1.76 8.93 -3.28
CA GLY A 53 -1.67 10.37 -3.57
C GLY A 53 -2.93 11.19 -3.24
N ILE A 54 -4.02 10.54 -2.82
CA ILE A 54 -5.33 11.18 -2.61
C ILE A 54 -5.68 11.21 -1.12
N VAL A 55 -5.39 10.12 -0.41
CA VAL A 55 -5.69 9.95 1.01
C VAL A 55 -4.39 10.05 1.80
N LYS A 56 -4.37 10.88 2.85
CA LYS A 56 -3.21 11.01 3.75
C LYS A 56 -3.01 9.72 4.55
N TRP A 57 -2.07 8.85 4.17
CA TRP A 57 -1.72 7.64 4.92
C TRP A 57 -0.64 7.91 5.96
N SER A 58 -0.80 7.40 7.19
CA SER A 58 0.27 7.46 8.20
C SER A 58 1.16 6.21 8.13
N LYS A 59 2.39 6.31 8.66
CA LYS A 59 3.29 5.16 8.81
C LYS A 59 2.62 4.04 9.64
N THR A 60 1.89 4.42 10.69
CA THR A 60 1.15 3.50 11.56
C THR A 60 0.00 2.78 10.85
N ASP A 61 -0.75 3.48 9.98
CA ASP A 61 -1.82 2.88 9.20
C ASP A 61 -1.29 1.78 8.27
N LEU A 62 -0.16 2.03 7.61
CA LEU A 62 0.46 1.07 6.70
C LEU A 62 1.03 -0.15 7.44
N GLU A 63 1.68 0.07 8.59
CA GLU A 63 2.17 -1.01 9.47
C GLU A 63 1.05 -1.90 9.98
N GLU A 64 -0.08 -1.30 10.35
CA GLU A 64 -1.25 -2.03 10.82
C GLU A 64 -1.78 -2.97 9.72
N ILE A 65 -1.89 -2.48 8.48
CA ILE A 65 -2.32 -3.28 7.33
C ILE A 65 -1.33 -4.43 7.08
N GLU A 66 -0.03 -4.15 7.07
CA GLU A 66 1.01 -5.19 6.88
C GLU A 66 0.97 -6.24 7.99
N ARG A 67 0.73 -5.84 9.25
CA ARG A 67 0.54 -6.76 10.36
C ARG A 67 -0.68 -7.64 10.14
N ARG A 68 -1.82 -7.07 9.70
CA ARG A 68 -3.05 -7.83 9.39
C ARG A 68 -2.82 -8.83 8.23
N VAL A 69 -2.07 -8.45 7.20
CA VAL A 69 -1.69 -9.35 6.10
C VAL A 69 -0.85 -10.52 6.61
N ARG A 70 0.17 -10.26 7.44
CA ARG A 70 1.01 -11.31 8.04
C ARG A 70 0.18 -12.29 8.87
N VAL A 71 -0.71 -11.77 9.72
CA VAL A 71 -1.62 -12.60 10.53
C VAL A 71 -2.51 -13.46 9.63
N ALA A 72 -3.08 -12.89 8.56
CA ALA A 72 -3.89 -13.63 7.61
C ALA A 72 -3.09 -14.75 6.91
N MET A 73 -1.87 -14.45 6.45
CA MET A 73 -1.00 -15.45 5.82
C MET A 73 -0.64 -16.61 6.75
N THR A 74 -0.37 -16.32 8.02
CA THR A 74 -0.10 -17.35 9.03
C THR A 74 -1.35 -18.18 9.33
N LYS A 75 -2.52 -17.54 9.47
CA LYS A 75 -3.81 -18.21 9.68
C LYS A 75 -4.16 -19.18 8.55
N HIS A 76 -3.87 -18.80 7.31
CA HIS A 76 -4.13 -19.60 6.11
C HIS A 76 -2.97 -20.55 5.74
N ARG A 77 -2.00 -20.77 6.64
CA ARG A 77 -0.83 -21.65 6.44
C ARG A 77 0.06 -21.29 5.24
N ALA A 78 -0.06 -20.08 4.70
CA ALA A 78 0.80 -19.56 3.64
C ALA A 78 2.19 -19.13 4.17
N HIS A 79 2.26 -18.82 5.46
CA HIS A 79 3.50 -18.49 6.17
C HIS A 79 3.59 -19.24 7.49
N HIS A 80 4.80 -19.63 7.90
CA HIS A 80 5.01 -20.36 9.14
C HIS A 80 5.04 -19.39 10.33
N PRO A 81 4.33 -19.64 11.45
CA PRO A 81 4.26 -18.71 12.59
C PRO A 81 5.62 -18.33 13.20
N ARG A 82 6.59 -19.26 13.20
CA ARG A 82 7.94 -19.04 13.73
C ARG A 82 8.95 -18.51 12.71
N SER A 83 8.51 -18.26 11.48
CA SER A 83 9.41 -17.68 10.47
C SER A 83 9.66 -16.21 10.78
N ALA A 84 10.84 -15.72 10.38
CA ALA A 84 11.19 -14.30 10.50
C ALA A 84 10.13 -13.42 9.81
N VAL A 85 9.78 -12.32 10.48
CA VAL A 85 8.79 -11.33 10.00
C VAL A 85 9.19 -10.76 8.64
N GLU A 86 10.45 -10.38 8.51
CA GLU A 86 11.03 -9.76 7.32
C GLU A 86 10.96 -10.68 6.10
N ARG A 87 10.90 -12.00 6.30
CA ARG A 87 10.78 -12.98 5.22
C ARG A 87 9.53 -12.76 4.38
N VAL A 88 8.47 -12.15 4.92
CA VAL A 88 7.24 -11.89 4.17
C VAL A 88 7.46 -10.89 3.04
N THR A 89 8.19 -9.80 3.31
CA THR A 89 8.47 -8.74 2.34
C THR A 89 9.71 -9.01 1.49
N LEU A 90 10.69 -9.74 2.05
CA LEU A 90 11.93 -10.06 1.36
C LEU A 90 11.67 -10.74 -0.01
N PRO A 91 12.36 -10.34 -1.08
CA PRO A 91 12.30 -11.00 -2.39
C PRO A 91 12.56 -12.50 -2.33
N ARG A 92 11.94 -13.23 -3.26
CA ARG A 92 12.11 -14.69 -3.37
C ARG A 92 13.53 -15.11 -3.76
N THR A 93 14.23 -14.28 -4.52
CA THR A 93 15.64 -14.49 -4.88
C THR A 93 16.54 -14.55 -3.64
N MET A 94 16.13 -13.92 -2.54
CA MET A 94 16.83 -13.92 -1.25
C MET A 94 16.17 -14.85 -0.22
N GLY A 95 15.35 -15.82 -0.65
CA GLY A 95 14.70 -16.80 0.25
C GLY A 95 13.43 -16.30 0.96
N GLY A 96 12.95 -15.11 0.61
CA GLY A 96 11.73 -14.51 1.12
C GLY A 96 10.44 -14.99 0.43
N ARG A 97 9.33 -14.31 0.73
CA ARG A 97 8.03 -14.53 0.08
C ARG A 97 7.75 -13.52 -1.03
N GLY A 98 8.27 -12.29 -0.93
CA GLY A 98 8.12 -11.24 -1.92
C GLY A 98 6.76 -10.55 -1.93
N VAL A 99 6.08 -10.48 -0.79
CA VAL A 99 4.87 -9.65 -0.64
C VAL A 99 5.28 -8.19 -0.69
N ILE A 100 4.49 -7.37 -1.36
CA ILE A 100 4.77 -5.95 -1.50
C ILE A 100 4.89 -5.26 -0.13
N ASP A 101 5.94 -4.46 0.05
CA ASP A 101 6.12 -3.57 1.18
C ASP A 101 5.29 -2.30 0.94
N LEU A 102 4.24 -2.09 1.74
CA LEU A 102 3.30 -1.00 1.55
C LEU A 102 3.94 0.35 1.88
N LYS A 103 4.85 0.40 2.85
CA LYS A 103 5.56 1.64 3.19
C LYS A 103 6.45 2.07 2.05
N ASN A 104 7.32 1.18 1.58
CA ASN A 104 8.25 1.52 0.51
C ASN A 104 7.48 1.87 -0.78
N THR A 105 6.40 1.16 -1.06
CA THR A 105 5.52 1.46 -2.20
C THR A 105 4.83 2.82 -2.06
N TYR A 106 4.39 3.19 -0.86
CA TYR A 106 3.80 4.50 -0.60
C TYR A 106 4.80 5.64 -0.86
N TYR A 107 6.01 5.56 -0.29
CA TYR A 107 7.04 6.58 -0.52
C TYR A 107 7.48 6.64 -1.97
N SER A 108 7.65 5.48 -2.62
CA SER A 108 8.02 5.43 -4.03
C SER A 108 6.95 6.07 -4.91
N ALA A 109 5.67 5.77 -4.66
CA ALA A 109 4.56 6.37 -5.41
C ALA A 109 4.49 7.90 -5.21
N LEU A 110 4.66 8.37 -3.97
CA LEU A 110 4.69 9.81 -3.68
C LEU A 110 5.90 10.50 -4.33
N HIS A 111 7.06 9.86 -4.29
CA HIS A 111 8.28 10.37 -4.94
C HIS A 111 8.10 10.46 -6.44
N SER A 112 7.61 9.41 -7.10
CA SER A 112 7.33 9.43 -8.54
C SER A 112 6.30 10.52 -8.92
N LEU A 113 5.29 10.73 -8.08
CA LEU A 113 4.30 11.78 -8.30
C LEU A 113 4.92 13.19 -8.17
N ARG A 114 5.77 13.41 -7.16
CA ARG A 114 6.53 14.67 -7.01
C ARG A 114 7.43 14.92 -8.21
N GLN A 115 8.21 13.92 -8.62
CA GLN A 115 9.08 14.02 -9.80
C GLN A 115 8.29 14.35 -11.07
N TYR A 116 7.10 13.75 -11.23
CA TYR A 116 6.22 14.06 -12.34
C TYR A 116 5.83 15.54 -12.37
N PHE A 117 5.36 16.09 -11.25
CA PHE A 117 4.99 17.52 -11.18
C PHE A 117 6.20 18.44 -11.42
N LEU A 118 7.35 18.13 -10.83
CA LEU A 118 8.59 18.90 -11.05
C LEU A 118 9.03 18.87 -12.53
N SER A 119 8.97 17.71 -13.18
CA SER A 119 9.31 17.57 -14.60
C SER A 119 8.37 18.32 -15.55
N LYS A 120 7.18 18.70 -15.07
CA LYS A 120 6.14 19.41 -15.83
C LYS A 120 5.90 20.82 -15.31
N ALA A 121 6.85 21.40 -14.56
CA ALA A 121 6.75 22.75 -13.98
C ALA A 121 6.62 23.89 -15.03
N ASP A 122 6.73 23.57 -16.32
CA ASP A 122 6.44 24.48 -17.43
C ASP A 122 4.97 24.91 -17.46
N PHE A 123 4.05 24.05 -17.01
CA PHE A 123 2.63 24.41 -16.96
C PHE A 123 2.32 25.26 -15.73
N PRO A 124 1.65 26.42 -15.90
CA PRO A 124 1.35 27.33 -14.79
C PRO A 124 0.58 26.67 -13.63
N LEU A 125 -0.33 25.75 -13.93
CA LEU A 125 -1.11 25.03 -12.92
C LEU A 125 -0.24 24.16 -12.01
N TYR A 126 0.75 23.45 -12.57
CA TYR A 126 1.62 22.59 -11.79
C TYR A 126 2.61 23.40 -10.95
N ARG A 127 3.06 24.56 -11.45
CA ARG A 127 3.88 25.50 -10.68
C ARG A 127 3.15 26.00 -9.43
N VAL A 128 1.89 26.43 -9.58
CA VAL A 128 1.06 26.85 -8.45
C VAL A 128 0.85 25.69 -7.46
N MET A 129 0.63 24.45 -7.94
CA MET A 129 0.54 23.28 -7.07
C MET A 129 1.83 23.03 -6.26
N ILE A 130 3.00 23.16 -6.90
CA ILE A 130 4.30 22.99 -6.24
C ILE A 130 4.52 24.08 -5.17
N GLU A 131 4.19 25.33 -5.49
CA GLU A 131 4.33 26.47 -4.58
C GLU A 131 3.37 26.37 -3.37
N ASN A 132 2.20 25.78 -3.56
CA ASN A 132 1.20 25.58 -2.51
C ASN A 132 1.36 24.26 -1.74
N ASP A 133 2.37 23.44 -2.05
CA ASP A 133 2.71 22.25 -1.28
C ASP A 133 3.44 22.66 0.02
N VAL A 134 2.74 23.42 0.88
CA VAL A 134 3.20 23.95 2.18
C VAL A 134 2.97 22.94 3.32
N ASP A 135 2.29 21.83 3.04
CA ASP A 135 2.11 20.74 4.00
C ASP A 135 3.35 19.84 4.01
N ASP A 136 4.28 20.23 4.86
CA ASP A 136 5.44 19.48 5.35
C ASP A 136 5.03 18.06 5.82
N VAL A 137 4.94 17.12 4.88
CA VAL A 137 4.75 15.71 5.18
C VAL A 137 6.08 15.00 4.94
N LEU A 138 6.89 15.08 6.00
CA LEU A 138 7.93 14.15 6.45
C LEU A 138 9.30 14.22 5.74
N LEU A 139 10.25 14.82 6.46
CA LEU A 139 11.54 14.19 6.76
C LEU A 139 11.39 12.68 7.08
#